data_AF-F0ULZ2-F1
#
_entry.id   AF-F0ULZ2-F1
#
_cell.length_a   1.000
_cell.length_b   1.000
_cell.length_c   1.000
_cell.angle_alpha   90.00
_cell.angle_beta   90.00
_cell.angle_gamma   90.00
#
_symmetry.space_group_name_H-M   'P 1'
#
loop_
_entity.id
_entity.type
_entity.pdbx_description
1 polymer ?
#
loop_
_entity_poly.entity_id
_entity_poly.type
_entity_poly.pdbx_seq_one_letter_code
_entity_poly.pdbx_strand_id
1 'polypeptide(L)'
;MASAGPKKREDNWVDGLRGVASFIVVTGHICTAFVPYLHSPAPREGAGPLLFQLPFFRLVVGGRGAVAIFFIITGFVNSLNPVKNSRNNNTSVALVNLARSTFTRSGRLVLPTSIAICIAWFLAQMGAFHMASRVNATWIRVQAHPPDSSWGEALIKLFRALTLYWNTGPGEYDGTHWTLVYFLQGSFRIYLALLAMMLLKTRYWRLVTLFLYVWCWSIGDYIVGINIFAGLMLAQLQVDLGSRATSFLPKPVPSLIIIMGLFIWSFPQHNAEWMYWSRIMKHFLEQIIPNNTDISRYWVSIGTSVLMVGIFFSRNARKVLTNPVFNFLGRVSFPVYLLHNSLMRTILVWMAYWHKASTTPIRDAKGDLIQLSQPGGLAFVFILPVFYTVLYAVAYSWTIYVDPVCAKAVDWMKRMMFKEEEQQPPSEKPAPLTAVVA
;
A
#
# COMPACT_ATOMS: atom_id res chain seq x y z
N MET A 1 14.71 -8.59 -36.83
CA MET A 1 14.96 -7.67 -35.70
C MET A 1 14.42 -8.29 -34.42
N ALA A 2 15.30 -8.90 -33.62
CA ALA A 2 14.91 -9.46 -32.33
C ALA A 2 14.44 -8.33 -31.41
N SER A 3 13.19 -8.40 -30.95
CA SER A 3 12.67 -7.48 -29.94
C SER A 3 13.55 -7.58 -28.71
N ALA A 4 14.24 -6.50 -28.36
CA ALA A 4 14.97 -6.41 -27.11
C ALA A 4 14.01 -6.81 -25.97
N GLY A 5 14.31 -7.92 -25.29
CA GLY A 5 13.53 -8.35 -24.12
C GLY A 5 13.41 -7.19 -23.12
N PRO A 6 12.31 -7.11 -22.36
CA PRO A 6 12.07 -5.99 -21.46
C PRO A 6 13.29 -5.78 -20.56
N LYS A 7 13.90 -4.58 -20.64
CA LYS A 7 15.03 -4.17 -19.78
C LYS A 7 14.73 -4.56 -18.33
N LYS A 8 15.55 -5.41 -17.73
CA LYS A 8 15.48 -5.73 -16.29
C LYS A 8 15.56 -4.41 -15.52
N ARG A 9 14.47 -3.99 -14.89
CA ARG A 9 14.41 -2.82 -14.02
C ARG A 9 15.37 -3.04 -12.85
N GLU A 10 16.27 -2.08 -12.60
CA GLU A 10 17.29 -2.16 -11.53
C GLU A 10 16.67 -2.33 -10.12
N ASP A 11 15.38 -2.00 -9.95
CA ASP A 11 14.64 -2.05 -8.69
C ASP A 11 13.52 -3.11 -8.66
N ASN A 12 13.65 -4.21 -9.42
CA ASN A 12 12.66 -5.30 -9.45
C ASN A 12 12.29 -5.84 -8.05
N TRP A 13 13.17 -5.75 -7.05
CA TRP A 13 12.88 -6.24 -5.70
C TRP A 13 11.80 -5.43 -4.97
N VAL A 14 11.64 -4.15 -5.31
CA VAL A 14 10.59 -3.27 -4.75
C VAL A 14 9.22 -3.69 -5.26
N ASP A 15 9.13 -4.01 -6.56
CA ASP A 15 7.91 -4.55 -7.16
C ASP A 15 7.57 -5.91 -6.52
N GLY A 16 8.55 -6.78 -6.32
CA GLY A 16 8.36 -8.05 -5.61
C GLY A 16 7.84 -7.89 -4.18
N LEU A 17 8.44 -6.97 -3.41
CA LEU A 17 8.00 -6.67 -2.06
C LEU A 17 6.58 -6.08 -2.02
N ARG A 18 6.24 -5.22 -3.00
CA ARG A 18 4.87 -4.71 -3.18
C ARG A 18 3.87 -5.86 -3.36
N GLY A 19 4.24 -6.89 -4.12
CA GLY A 19 3.43 -8.09 -4.33
C GLY A 19 3.19 -8.88 -3.05
N VAL A 20 4.23 -9.11 -2.26
CA VAL A 20 4.11 -9.76 -0.94
C VAL A 20 3.20 -8.92 -0.02
N ALA A 21 3.38 -7.61 0.01
CA ALA A 21 2.55 -6.71 0.80
C ALA A 21 1.07 -6.79 0.38
N SER A 22 0.73 -6.79 -0.91
CA SER A 22 -0.66 -6.93 -1.34
C SER A 22 -1.30 -8.25 -0.90
N PHE A 23 -0.55 -9.36 -0.96
CA PHE A 23 -1.04 -10.64 -0.47
C PHE A 23 -1.35 -10.60 1.04
N ILE A 24 -0.46 -10.00 1.82
CA ILE A 24 -0.63 -9.83 3.27
C ILE A 24 -1.82 -8.90 3.59
N VAL A 25 -2.07 -7.84 2.82
CA VAL A 25 -3.26 -6.98 3.01
C VAL A 25 -4.55 -7.80 2.89
N VAL A 26 -4.69 -8.56 1.80
CA VAL A 26 -5.88 -9.40 1.57
C VAL A 26 -6.04 -10.43 2.68
N THR A 27 -4.94 -11.11 3.04
CA THR A 27 -4.94 -12.10 4.14
C THR A 27 -5.35 -11.44 5.46
N GLY A 28 -4.82 -10.24 5.75
CA GLY A 28 -5.17 -9.48 6.94
C GLY A 28 -6.65 -9.12 7.00
N HIS A 29 -7.27 -8.73 5.88
CA HIS A 29 -8.72 -8.47 5.82
C HIS A 29 -9.55 -9.74 6.03
N ILE A 30 -9.15 -10.86 5.44
CA ILE A 30 -9.78 -12.18 5.68
C ILE A 30 -9.69 -12.54 7.17
N CYS A 31 -8.52 -12.37 7.79
CA CYS A 31 -8.35 -12.62 9.21
C CYS A 31 -9.19 -11.67 10.08
N THR A 32 -9.26 -10.38 9.75
CA THR A 32 -10.15 -9.42 10.45
C THR A 32 -11.62 -9.82 10.34
N ALA A 33 -12.03 -10.38 9.20
CA ALA A 33 -13.40 -10.79 8.97
C ALA A 33 -13.78 -12.07 9.72
N PHE A 34 -12.92 -13.09 9.69
CA PHE A 34 -13.27 -14.45 10.13
C PHE A 34 -12.61 -14.87 11.44
N VAL A 35 -11.45 -14.33 11.77
CA VAL A 35 -10.66 -14.73 12.96
C VAL A 35 -10.02 -13.51 13.63
N PRO A 36 -10.81 -12.48 14.02
CA PRO A 36 -10.28 -11.20 14.49
C PRO A 36 -9.42 -11.32 15.77
N TYR A 37 -9.61 -12.37 16.57
CA TYR A 37 -8.81 -12.64 17.77
C TYR A 37 -7.31 -12.84 17.46
N LEU A 38 -6.93 -13.20 16.22
CA LEU A 38 -5.51 -13.32 15.82
C LEU A 38 -4.76 -11.98 15.82
N HIS A 39 -5.46 -10.85 15.88
CA HIS A 39 -4.82 -9.54 15.99
C HIS A 39 -4.26 -9.26 17.40
N SER A 40 -4.68 -10.03 18.39
CA SER A 40 -4.12 -10.05 19.75
C SER A 40 -2.94 -11.03 19.85
N PRO A 41 -2.00 -10.85 20.79
CA PRO A 41 -0.85 -11.75 20.94
C PRO A 41 -1.17 -13.10 21.60
N ALA A 42 -2.39 -13.26 22.11
CA ALA A 42 -2.95 -14.49 22.66
C ALA A 42 -4.48 -14.49 22.38
N PRO A 43 -5.18 -15.64 22.40
CA PRO A 43 -6.60 -15.67 22.09
C PRO A 43 -7.47 -15.05 23.19
N ARG A 44 -6.98 -15.09 24.43
CA ARG A 44 -7.57 -14.43 25.61
C ARG A 44 -6.45 -14.14 26.62
N GLU A 45 -6.72 -13.27 27.57
CA GLU A 45 -5.81 -13.00 28.68
C GLU A 45 -5.50 -14.29 29.48
N GLY A 46 -4.23 -14.47 29.82
CA GLY A 46 -3.75 -15.65 30.56
C GLY A 46 -3.64 -16.95 29.75
N ALA A 47 -4.04 -16.97 28.46
CA ALA A 47 -3.85 -18.13 27.59
C ALA A 47 -2.52 -18.04 26.82
N GLY A 48 -1.98 -19.21 26.46
CA GLY A 48 -0.83 -19.29 25.55
C GLY A 48 -1.17 -18.83 24.12
N PRO A 49 -0.19 -18.32 23.36
CA PRO A 49 -0.40 -17.88 21.99
C PRO A 49 -0.67 -19.05 21.05
N LEU A 50 -1.55 -18.83 20.08
CA LEU A 50 -1.68 -19.72 18.91
C LEU A 50 -0.51 -19.48 17.93
N LEU A 51 -0.29 -20.41 17.01
CA LEU A 51 0.81 -20.34 16.03
C LEU A 51 0.86 -18.98 15.30
N PHE A 52 -0.26 -18.50 14.77
CA PHE A 52 -0.36 -17.21 14.07
C PHE A 52 -0.48 -15.98 14.98
N GLN A 53 -0.30 -16.13 16.29
CA GLN A 53 -0.17 -15.03 17.25
C GLN A 53 1.27 -14.87 17.76
N LEU A 54 2.15 -15.85 17.48
CA LEU A 54 3.58 -15.77 17.74
C LEU A 54 4.27 -14.75 16.82
N PRO A 55 5.37 -14.12 17.28
CA PRO A 55 6.23 -13.30 16.43
C PRO A 55 6.64 -14.04 15.15
N PHE A 56 6.89 -13.29 14.07
CA PHE A 56 7.15 -13.75 12.70
C PHE A 56 5.96 -14.43 12.02
N PHE A 57 5.34 -15.43 12.64
CA PHE A 57 4.22 -16.17 12.06
C PHE A 57 3.00 -15.28 11.87
N ARG A 58 2.74 -14.36 12.81
CA ARG A 58 1.61 -13.42 12.73
C ARG A 58 1.72 -12.35 11.64
N LEU A 59 2.86 -12.21 10.97
CA LEU A 59 3.03 -11.19 9.92
C LEU A 59 2.05 -11.38 8.76
N VAL A 60 1.61 -12.62 8.50
CA VAL A 60 0.57 -12.92 7.49
C VAL A 60 -0.83 -12.47 7.92
N VAL A 61 -1.06 -12.28 9.23
CA VAL A 61 -2.31 -11.75 9.80
C VAL A 61 -2.27 -10.21 9.86
N GLY A 62 -1.09 -9.64 10.14
CA GLY A 62 -0.87 -8.22 10.42
C GLY A 62 -0.87 -7.30 9.19
N GLY A 63 -2.04 -7.08 8.57
CA GLY A 63 -2.19 -6.23 7.38
C GLY A 63 -1.69 -4.78 7.53
N ARG A 64 -1.63 -4.24 8.76
CA ARG A 64 -1.18 -2.86 9.02
C ARG A 64 0.22 -2.55 8.50
N GLY A 65 1.15 -3.51 8.56
CA GLY A 65 2.53 -3.25 8.08
C GLY A 65 2.71 -3.41 6.59
N ALA A 66 1.87 -4.19 5.93
CA ALA A 66 1.83 -4.14 4.48
C ALA A 66 1.43 -2.74 3.97
N VAL A 67 0.48 -2.07 4.65
CA VAL A 67 0.12 -0.66 4.36
C VAL A 67 1.32 0.28 4.57
N ALA A 68 2.08 0.13 5.65
CA ALA A 68 3.29 0.92 5.89
C ALA A 68 4.34 0.72 4.79
N ILE A 69 4.55 -0.53 4.33
CA ILE A 69 5.43 -0.84 3.20
C ILE A 69 5.01 -0.08 1.94
N PHE A 70 3.71 -0.03 1.61
CA PHE A 70 3.24 0.74 0.45
C PHE A 70 3.53 2.25 0.58
N PHE A 71 3.44 2.82 1.78
CA PHE A 71 3.80 4.24 2.01
C PHE A 71 5.30 4.48 1.88
N ILE A 72 6.14 3.58 2.43
CA ILE A 72 7.59 3.62 2.26
C ILE A 72 7.96 3.51 0.78
N ILE A 73 7.36 2.56 0.04
CA ILE A 73 7.55 2.42 -1.41
C ILE A 73 7.08 3.68 -2.15
N THR A 74 5.99 4.30 -1.72
CA THR A 74 5.50 5.56 -2.32
C THR A 74 6.53 6.67 -2.16
N GLY A 75 7.08 6.87 -0.96
CA GLY A 75 8.17 7.81 -0.71
C GLY A 75 9.43 7.49 -1.52
N PHE A 76 9.81 6.21 -1.57
CA PHE A 76 10.99 5.75 -2.30
C PHE A 76 10.90 6.01 -3.81
N VAL A 77 9.84 5.51 -4.46
CA VAL A 77 9.67 5.59 -5.92
C VAL A 77 9.45 7.03 -6.40
N ASN A 78 8.69 7.84 -5.65
CA ASN A 78 8.49 9.26 -5.99
C ASN A 78 9.79 10.07 -5.89
N SER A 79 10.69 9.68 -5.01
CA SER A 79 11.90 10.47 -4.71
C SER A 79 13.12 10.06 -5.53
N LEU A 80 13.16 8.84 -6.07
CA LEU A 80 14.36 8.28 -6.71
C LEU A 80 14.88 9.15 -7.87
N ASN A 81 14.02 9.47 -8.84
CA ASN A 81 14.42 10.28 -10.00
C ASN A 81 14.73 11.74 -9.62
N PRO A 82 13.90 12.44 -8.81
CA PRO A 82 14.21 13.78 -8.33
C PRO A 82 15.54 13.87 -7.58
N VAL A 83 15.80 12.94 -6.65
CA VAL A 83 17.07 12.88 -5.91
C VAL A 83 18.24 12.64 -6.86
N LYS A 84 18.13 11.69 -7.80
CA LYS A 84 19.16 11.39 -8.79
C LYS A 84 19.50 12.62 -9.66
N ASN A 85 18.50 13.33 -10.14
CA ASN A 85 18.71 14.54 -10.94
C ASN A 85 19.35 15.68 -10.12
N SER A 86 18.93 15.85 -8.86
CA SER A 86 19.55 16.82 -7.95
C SER A 86 21.04 16.51 -7.72
N ARG A 87 21.41 15.24 -7.51
CA ARG A 87 22.83 14.82 -7.36
C ARG A 87 23.66 15.05 -8.62
N ASN A 88 23.04 15.00 -9.79
CA ASN A 88 23.69 15.24 -11.08
C ASN A 88 23.65 16.71 -11.51
N ASN A 89 23.23 17.65 -10.65
CA ASN A 89 23.04 19.08 -10.97
C ASN A 89 22.04 19.35 -12.12
N ASN A 90 21.16 18.40 -12.42
CA ASN A 90 20.13 18.52 -13.47
C ASN A 90 18.82 19.10 -12.91
N THR A 91 18.91 20.23 -12.21
CA THR A 91 17.81 20.80 -11.42
C THR A 91 16.61 21.24 -12.26
N SER A 92 16.84 21.92 -13.40
CA SER A 92 15.77 22.36 -14.30
C SER A 92 14.94 21.17 -14.80
N VAL A 93 15.62 20.13 -15.27
CA VAL A 93 15.02 18.87 -15.71
C VAL A 93 14.29 18.17 -14.56
N ALA A 94 14.84 18.21 -13.34
CA ALA A 94 14.20 17.63 -12.16
C ALA A 94 12.86 18.31 -11.85
N LEU A 95 12.82 19.65 -11.88
CA LEU A 95 11.61 20.43 -11.57
C LEU A 95 10.50 20.22 -12.61
N VAL A 96 10.86 20.22 -13.91
CA VAL A 96 9.89 19.95 -14.99
C VAL A 96 9.32 18.53 -14.87
N ASN A 97 10.19 17.54 -14.63
CA ASN A 97 9.74 16.16 -14.45
C ASN A 97 8.92 15.96 -13.18
N LEU A 98 9.24 16.67 -12.10
CA LEU A 98 8.48 16.65 -10.86
C LEU A 98 7.06 17.16 -11.10
N ALA A 99 6.90 18.33 -11.74
CA ALA A 99 5.59 18.89 -12.07
C ALA A 99 4.75 17.91 -12.94
N ARG A 100 5.38 17.33 -13.97
CA ARG A 100 4.74 16.35 -14.85
C ARG A 100 4.35 15.05 -14.14
N SER A 101 5.21 14.56 -13.24
CA SER A 101 4.95 13.36 -12.43
C SER A 101 3.80 13.58 -11.46
N THR A 102 3.71 14.77 -10.85
CA THR A 102 2.63 15.13 -9.93
C THR A 102 1.26 14.99 -10.58
N PHE A 103 1.08 15.49 -11.80
CA PHE A 103 -0.18 15.35 -12.55
C PHE A 103 -0.45 13.90 -12.96
N THR A 104 0.50 13.28 -13.65
CA THR A 104 0.28 11.96 -14.28
C THR A 104 0.11 10.82 -13.28
N ARG A 105 0.87 10.83 -12.17
CA ARG A 105 0.74 9.79 -11.13
C ARG A 105 -0.58 9.89 -10.39
N SER A 106 -1.07 11.11 -10.14
CA SER A 106 -2.38 11.34 -9.53
C SER A 106 -3.49 10.78 -10.40
N GLY A 107 -3.49 11.08 -11.70
CA GLY A 107 -4.48 10.53 -12.65
C GLY A 107 -4.46 9.00 -12.72
N ARG A 108 -3.28 8.37 -12.71
CA ARG A 108 -3.12 6.90 -12.74
C ARG A 108 -3.59 6.21 -11.47
N LEU A 109 -3.69 6.94 -10.35
CA LEU A 109 -4.29 6.44 -9.11
C LEU A 109 -5.81 6.67 -9.10
N VAL A 110 -6.25 7.88 -9.48
CA VAL A 110 -7.66 8.29 -9.39
C VAL A 110 -8.54 7.52 -10.36
N LEU A 111 -8.18 7.43 -11.65
CA LEU A 111 -9.06 6.83 -12.67
C LEU A 111 -9.39 5.36 -12.41
N PRO A 112 -8.42 4.45 -12.14
CA PRO A 112 -8.76 3.06 -11.85
C PRO A 112 -9.58 2.91 -10.55
N THR A 113 -9.31 3.76 -9.55
CA THR A 113 -10.07 3.79 -8.30
C THR A 113 -11.52 4.20 -8.55
N SER A 114 -11.76 5.24 -9.37
CA SER A 114 -13.11 5.65 -9.77
C SER A 114 -13.86 4.53 -10.48
N ILE A 115 -13.21 3.79 -11.38
CA ILE A 115 -13.82 2.62 -12.04
C ILE A 115 -14.19 1.54 -11.00
N ALA A 116 -13.30 1.26 -10.04
CA ALA A 116 -13.59 0.30 -8.98
C ALA A 116 -14.76 0.73 -8.09
N ILE A 117 -14.88 2.03 -7.78
CA ILE A 117 -16.03 2.60 -7.06
C ILE A 117 -17.31 2.42 -7.88
N CYS A 118 -17.30 2.71 -9.19
CA CYS A 118 -18.45 2.49 -10.07
C CYS A 118 -18.88 1.02 -10.11
N ILE A 119 -17.93 0.07 -10.13
CA ILE A 119 -18.22 -1.36 -10.08
C ILE A 119 -18.84 -1.75 -8.73
N ALA A 120 -18.26 -1.31 -7.62
CA ALA A 120 -18.80 -1.60 -6.29
C ALA A 120 -20.20 -1.00 -6.10
N TRP A 121 -20.43 0.22 -6.60
CA TRP A 121 -21.74 0.85 -6.66
C TRP A 121 -22.74 -0.01 -7.45
N PHE A 122 -22.37 -0.41 -8.67
CA PHE A 122 -23.24 -1.23 -9.51
C PHE A 122 -23.61 -2.56 -8.82
N LEU A 123 -22.64 -3.23 -8.20
CA LEU A 123 -22.87 -4.46 -7.44
C LEU A 123 -23.81 -4.24 -6.25
N ALA A 124 -23.70 -3.10 -5.55
CA ALA A 124 -24.62 -2.74 -4.47
C ALA A 124 -26.06 -2.59 -4.98
N GLN A 125 -26.27 -1.85 -6.08
CA GLN A 125 -27.60 -1.64 -6.65
C GLN A 125 -28.23 -2.93 -7.19
N MET A 126 -27.42 -3.85 -7.71
CA MET A 126 -27.87 -5.18 -8.14
C MET A 126 -28.16 -6.14 -6.96
N GLY A 127 -27.98 -5.70 -5.71
CA GLY A 127 -28.19 -6.54 -4.53
C GLY A 127 -27.14 -7.63 -4.33
N ALA A 128 -25.98 -7.53 -4.97
CA ALA A 128 -24.93 -8.57 -4.93
C ALA A 128 -24.37 -8.80 -3.52
N PHE A 129 -24.49 -7.81 -2.62
CA PHE A 129 -24.04 -7.88 -1.23
C PHE A 129 -25.08 -8.45 -0.25
N HIS A 130 -26.23 -8.93 -0.72
CA HIS A 130 -27.26 -9.52 0.16
C HIS A 130 -26.75 -10.73 0.98
N MET A 131 -25.83 -11.54 0.44
CA MET A 131 -25.20 -12.60 1.24
C MET A 131 -24.33 -12.02 2.36
N ALA A 132 -23.51 -11.01 2.03
CA ALA A 132 -22.62 -10.35 2.98
C ALA A 132 -23.38 -9.69 4.15
N SER A 133 -24.61 -9.21 3.95
CA SER A 133 -25.42 -8.65 5.05
C SER A 133 -25.90 -9.71 6.04
N ARG A 134 -25.87 -11.00 5.68
CA ARG A 134 -26.34 -12.12 6.50
C ARG A 134 -25.23 -12.93 7.19
N VAL A 135 -23.95 -12.67 6.93
CA VAL A 135 -22.87 -13.48 7.53
C VAL A 135 -22.58 -13.07 8.98
N ASN A 136 -22.21 -14.04 9.82
CA ASN A 136 -21.65 -13.78 11.15
C ASN A 136 -20.18 -13.36 11.08
N ALA A 137 -19.91 -12.29 10.32
CA ALA A 137 -18.61 -11.65 10.19
C ALA A 137 -18.83 -10.14 10.14
N THR A 138 -18.77 -9.48 11.30
CA THR A 138 -19.15 -8.06 11.46
C THR A 138 -18.42 -7.14 10.48
N TRP A 139 -17.12 -7.38 10.24
CA TRP A 139 -16.33 -6.56 9.32
C TRP A 139 -16.85 -6.60 7.88
N ILE A 140 -17.32 -7.75 7.40
CA ILE A 140 -17.94 -7.89 6.07
C ILE A 140 -19.35 -7.29 6.08
N ARG A 141 -20.14 -7.62 7.11
CA ARG A 141 -21.56 -7.26 7.21
C ARG A 141 -21.80 -5.76 7.24
N VAL A 142 -21.02 -5.01 8.02
CA VAL A 142 -21.16 -3.54 8.13
C VAL A 142 -20.84 -2.82 6.82
N GLN A 143 -20.07 -3.45 5.93
CA GLN A 143 -19.73 -2.91 4.62
C GLN A 143 -20.68 -3.38 3.51
N ALA A 144 -21.71 -4.18 3.83
CA ALA A 144 -22.68 -4.65 2.83
C ALA A 144 -23.75 -3.58 2.58
N HIS A 145 -23.48 -2.67 1.64
CA HIS A 145 -24.43 -1.62 1.27
C HIS A 145 -25.65 -2.24 0.56
N PRO A 146 -26.88 -2.00 1.05
CA PRO A 146 -28.10 -2.45 0.37
C PRO A 146 -28.38 -1.62 -0.89
N PRO A 147 -29.23 -2.10 -1.82
CA PRO A 147 -29.73 -1.26 -2.91
C PRO A 147 -30.38 0.01 -2.37
N ASP A 148 -30.13 1.15 -3.02
CA ASP A 148 -30.77 2.41 -2.64
C ASP A 148 -32.24 2.43 -3.08
N SER A 149 -33.03 3.29 -2.44
CA SER A 149 -34.49 3.34 -2.61
C SER A 149 -34.93 3.76 -4.02
N SER A 150 -34.10 4.57 -4.70
CA SER A 150 -34.34 5.05 -6.06
C SER A 150 -33.03 5.21 -6.84
N TRP A 151 -33.10 5.07 -8.16
CA TRP A 151 -31.96 5.29 -9.05
C TRP A 151 -31.42 6.72 -8.99
N GLY A 152 -32.28 7.72 -8.76
CA GLY A 152 -31.86 9.11 -8.59
C GLY A 152 -30.99 9.30 -7.35
N GLU A 153 -31.39 8.72 -6.22
CA GLU A 153 -30.60 8.72 -4.98
C GLU A 153 -29.26 7.97 -5.18
N ALA A 154 -29.31 6.80 -5.81
CA ALA A 154 -28.13 5.98 -6.12
C ALA A 154 -27.09 6.76 -6.95
N LEU A 155 -27.54 7.50 -7.97
CA LEU A 155 -26.65 8.32 -8.81
C LEU A 155 -26.06 9.50 -8.03
N ILE A 156 -26.84 10.19 -7.20
CA ILE A 156 -26.33 11.28 -6.35
C ILE A 156 -25.26 10.75 -5.39
N LYS A 157 -25.51 9.60 -4.76
CA LYS A 157 -24.54 8.93 -3.90
C LYS A 157 -23.28 8.52 -4.66
N LEU A 158 -23.41 8.02 -5.89
CA LEU A 158 -22.25 7.72 -6.75
C LEU A 158 -21.42 8.99 -7.03
N PHE A 159 -22.05 10.09 -7.43
CA PHE A 159 -21.35 11.36 -7.66
C PHE A 159 -20.63 11.85 -6.40
N ARG A 160 -21.28 11.77 -5.23
CA ARG A 160 -20.64 12.08 -3.94
C ARG A 160 -19.46 11.15 -3.66
N ALA A 161 -19.61 9.84 -3.88
CA ALA A 161 -18.54 8.87 -3.70
C ALA A 161 -17.37 9.09 -4.65
N LEU A 162 -17.58 9.56 -5.87
CA LEU A 162 -16.50 9.86 -6.82
C LEU A 162 -15.77 11.16 -6.50
N THR A 163 -16.44 12.13 -5.86
CA THR A 163 -15.91 13.48 -5.61
C THR A 163 -15.38 13.66 -4.19
N LEU A 164 -16.21 13.39 -3.17
CA LEU A 164 -15.90 13.65 -1.75
C LEU A 164 -14.97 12.61 -1.14
N TYR A 165 -14.86 11.42 -1.74
CA TYR A 165 -13.97 10.36 -1.29
C TYR A 165 -12.54 10.85 -1.10
N TRP A 166 -12.00 11.64 -2.05
CA TRP A 166 -10.64 12.17 -2.02
C TRP A 166 -10.37 13.20 -0.90
N ASN A 167 -11.40 13.62 -0.18
CA ASN A 167 -11.28 14.47 1.01
C ASN A 167 -11.62 13.71 2.30
N THR A 168 -12.74 12.97 2.30
CA THR A 168 -13.33 12.37 3.50
C THR A 168 -12.76 10.99 3.87
N GLY A 169 -12.15 10.27 2.92
CA GLY A 169 -11.50 8.99 3.19
C GLY A 169 -12.39 7.77 2.91
N PRO A 170 -13.09 7.18 3.91
CA PRO A 170 -13.83 5.93 3.71
C PRO A 170 -14.93 6.10 2.64
N GLY A 171 -14.87 5.30 1.58
CA GLY A 171 -15.89 5.29 0.54
C GLY A 171 -17.14 4.55 1.00
N GLU A 172 -18.31 5.05 0.61
CA GLU A 172 -19.63 4.47 0.93
C GLU A 172 -19.76 3.02 0.42
N TYR A 173 -19.22 2.73 -0.76
CA TYR A 173 -19.35 1.43 -1.43
C TYR A 173 -18.20 0.46 -1.14
N ASP A 174 -17.05 0.93 -0.66
CA ASP A 174 -15.91 0.08 -0.31
C ASP A 174 -15.05 0.74 0.77
N GLY A 175 -15.21 0.27 2.01
CA GLY A 175 -14.49 0.79 3.17
C GLY A 175 -12.99 0.49 3.13
N THR A 176 -12.54 -0.50 2.35
CA THR A 176 -11.10 -0.83 2.26
C THR A 176 -10.33 0.18 1.44
N HIS A 177 -11.00 0.95 0.58
CA HIS A 177 -10.33 1.95 -0.24
C HIS A 177 -9.76 3.13 0.57
N TRP A 178 -10.09 3.28 1.86
CA TRP A 178 -9.68 4.42 2.70
C TRP A 178 -8.20 4.84 2.55
N THR A 179 -7.26 3.92 2.33
CA THR A 179 -5.83 4.27 2.22
C THR A 179 -5.45 5.04 0.94
N LEU A 180 -6.23 4.99 -0.15
CA LEU A 180 -5.83 5.61 -1.43
C LEU A 180 -5.78 7.13 -1.35
N VAL A 181 -6.70 7.72 -0.58
CA VAL A 181 -6.69 9.16 -0.27
C VAL A 181 -5.39 9.54 0.44
N TYR A 182 -4.98 8.74 1.41
CA TYR A 182 -3.72 8.92 2.11
C TYR A 182 -2.51 8.69 1.20
N PHE A 183 -2.55 7.75 0.23
CA PHE A 183 -1.49 7.60 -0.78
C PHE A 183 -1.35 8.83 -1.69
N LEU A 184 -2.48 9.44 -2.07
CA LEU A 184 -2.49 10.68 -2.84
C LEU A 184 -1.91 11.83 -2.01
N GLN A 185 -2.42 12.05 -0.79
CA GLN A 185 -1.91 13.07 0.14
C GLN A 185 -0.41 12.88 0.43
N GLY A 186 0.02 11.65 0.69
CA GLY A 186 1.43 11.31 0.93
C GLY A 186 2.31 11.60 -0.29
N SER A 187 1.81 11.33 -1.50
CA SER A 187 2.53 11.69 -2.74
C SER A 187 2.70 13.20 -2.87
N PHE A 188 1.65 14.00 -2.60
CA PHE A 188 1.74 15.46 -2.63
C PHE A 188 2.70 16.02 -1.59
N ARG A 189 2.72 15.48 -0.36
CA ARG A 189 3.70 15.86 0.67
C ARG A 189 5.13 15.60 0.22
N ILE A 190 5.40 14.46 -0.41
CA ILE A 190 6.72 14.16 -0.99
C ILE A 190 7.07 15.14 -2.11
N TYR A 191 6.14 15.43 -3.03
CA TYR A 191 6.43 16.36 -4.11
C TYR A 191 6.72 17.78 -3.61
N LEU A 192 6.00 18.25 -2.60
CA LEU A 192 6.26 19.54 -1.96
C LEU A 192 7.63 19.55 -1.27
N ALA A 193 7.97 18.49 -0.53
CA ALA A 193 9.28 18.35 0.11
C ALA A 193 10.41 18.35 -0.93
N LEU A 194 10.26 17.59 -2.02
CA LEU A 194 11.25 17.53 -3.10
C LEU A 194 11.41 18.87 -3.82
N LEU A 195 10.32 19.59 -4.05
CA LEU A 195 10.34 20.94 -4.62
C LEU A 195 11.15 21.89 -3.72
N ALA A 196 10.84 21.93 -2.42
CA ALA A 196 11.53 22.79 -1.46
C ALA A 196 13.02 22.42 -1.30
N MET A 197 13.34 21.13 -1.41
CA MET A 197 14.69 20.63 -1.23
C MET A 197 15.56 20.73 -2.49
N MET A 198 14.97 20.99 -3.67
CA MET A 198 15.68 20.86 -4.96
C MET A 198 16.95 21.72 -5.07
N LEU A 199 16.94 22.90 -4.45
CA LEU A 199 18.06 23.86 -4.48
C LEU A 199 19.02 23.69 -3.28
N LEU A 200 18.74 22.76 -2.37
CA LEU A 200 19.58 22.53 -1.21
C LEU A 200 20.83 21.71 -1.57
N LYS A 201 21.95 22.01 -0.90
CA LYS A 201 23.14 21.14 -0.93
C LYS A 201 22.79 19.75 -0.38
N THR A 202 23.44 18.70 -0.90
CA THR A 202 23.23 17.29 -0.51
C THR A 202 23.21 17.05 1.01
N ARG A 203 24.10 17.71 1.78
CA ARG A 203 24.12 17.58 3.25
C ARG A 203 22.78 17.98 3.91
N TYR A 204 22.12 18.99 3.37
CA TYR A 204 20.87 19.52 3.92
C TYR A 204 19.66 18.70 3.51
N TRP A 205 19.71 17.94 2.39
CA TRP A 205 18.66 16.98 2.07
C TRP A 205 18.46 15.96 3.20
N ARG A 206 19.57 15.43 3.73
CA ARG A 206 19.53 14.45 4.82
C ARG A 206 18.98 15.07 6.11
N LEU A 207 19.44 16.26 6.46
CA LEU A 207 19.00 16.98 7.66
C LEU A 207 17.50 17.35 7.59
N VAL A 208 17.05 17.88 6.46
CA VAL A 208 15.62 18.22 6.26
C VAL A 208 14.77 16.96 6.26
N THR A 209 15.20 15.88 5.61
CA THR A 209 14.44 14.62 5.61
C THR A 209 14.33 14.05 7.02
N LEU A 210 15.42 14.05 7.79
CA LEU A 210 15.42 13.61 9.20
C LEU A 210 14.51 14.50 10.04
N PHE A 211 14.58 15.82 9.87
CA PHE A 211 13.69 16.77 10.52
C PHE A 211 12.22 16.47 10.21
N LEU A 212 11.86 16.26 8.94
CA LEU A 212 10.49 15.94 8.54
C LEU A 212 10.01 14.60 9.10
N TYR A 213 10.88 13.58 9.16
CA TYR A 213 10.57 12.30 9.79
C TYR A 213 10.29 12.48 11.30
N VAL A 214 11.17 13.15 12.02
CA VAL A 214 11.03 13.41 13.47
C VAL A 214 9.81 14.31 13.73
N TRP A 215 9.57 15.31 12.90
CA TRP A 215 8.39 16.16 13.00
C TRP A 215 7.10 15.36 12.82
N CYS A 216 7.01 14.50 11.80
CA CYS A 216 5.88 13.60 11.60
C CYS A 216 5.66 12.64 12.78
N TRP A 217 6.74 12.16 13.40
CA TRP A 217 6.67 11.39 14.63
C TRP A 217 6.03 12.20 15.76
N SER A 218 6.53 13.42 16.01
CA SER A 218 6.08 14.28 17.11
C SER A 218 4.64 14.75 16.97
N ILE A 219 4.13 14.94 15.75
CA ILE A 219 2.73 15.38 15.52
C ILE A 219 1.72 14.23 15.48
N GLY A 220 2.15 12.97 15.64
CA GLY A 220 1.22 11.85 15.58
C GLY A 220 0.93 11.30 14.17
N ASP A 221 1.70 11.67 13.14
CA ASP A 221 1.46 11.22 11.76
C ASP A 221 2.10 9.84 11.49
N TYR A 222 1.61 8.85 12.22
CA TYR A 222 2.11 7.48 12.24
C TYR A 222 1.65 6.63 11.04
N ILE A 223 0.70 7.12 10.23
CA ILE A 223 0.19 6.38 9.07
C ILE A 223 1.00 6.77 7.83
N VAL A 224 1.07 8.07 7.53
CA VAL A 224 1.58 8.56 6.25
C VAL A 224 2.98 9.11 6.42
N GLY A 225 3.14 10.17 7.23
CA GLY A 225 4.32 11.01 7.30
C GLY A 225 5.61 10.23 7.58
N ILE A 226 5.66 9.48 8.68
CA ILE A 226 6.86 8.72 9.06
C ILE A 226 7.27 7.72 7.97
N ASN A 227 6.30 7.08 7.32
CA ASN A 227 6.55 6.05 6.31
C ASN A 227 7.02 6.65 4.98
N ILE A 228 6.39 7.73 4.50
CA ILE A 228 6.82 8.38 3.24
C ILE A 228 8.22 8.98 3.37
N PHE A 229 8.56 9.58 4.51
CA PHE A 229 9.88 10.16 4.72
C PHE A 229 10.96 9.10 4.94
N ALA A 230 10.64 7.97 5.58
CA ALA A 230 11.52 6.80 5.56
C ALA A 230 11.81 6.32 4.13
N GLY A 231 10.80 6.33 3.26
CA GLY A 231 10.97 6.07 1.82
C GLY A 231 11.90 7.06 1.11
N LEU A 232 11.76 8.35 1.38
CA LEU A 232 12.66 9.40 0.86
C LEU A 232 14.11 9.23 1.36
N MET A 233 14.30 8.84 2.62
CA MET A 233 15.64 8.50 3.14
C MET A 233 16.23 7.31 2.40
N LEU A 234 15.44 6.26 2.16
CA LEU A 234 15.88 5.10 1.41
C LEU A 234 16.23 5.42 -0.05
N ALA A 235 15.50 6.34 -0.69
CA ALA A 235 15.80 6.80 -2.04
C ALA A 235 17.14 7.55 -2.09
N GLN A 236 17.43 8.38 -1.09
CA GLN A 236 18.73 9.04 -0.97
C GLN A 236 19.86 8.02 -0.81
N LEU A 237 19.67 7.00 0.04
CA LEU A 237 20.64 5.91 0.19
C LEU A 237 20.86 5.14 -1.13
N GLN A 238 19.79 4.84 -1.87
CA GLN A 238 19.89 4.16 -3.17
C GLN A 238 20.69 4.98 -4.19
N VAL A 239 20.48 6.31 -4.25
CA VAL A 239 21.23 7.17 -5.16
C VAL A 239 22.69 7.32 -4.73
N ASP A 240 22.95 7.48 -3.43
CA ASP A 240 24.30 7.72 -2.90
C ASP A 240 25.17 6.45 -2.93
N LEU A 241 24.61 5.28 -2.61
CA LEU A 241 25.34 4.00 -2.55
C LEU A 241 25.25 3.19 -3.85
N GLY A 242 24.12 3.26 -4.55
CA GLY A 242 23.89 2.52 -5.80
C GLY A 242 24.14 1.01 -5.66
N SER A 243 24.90 0.47 -6.60
CA SER A 243 25.28 -0.95 -6.64
C SER A 243 26.13 -1.40 -5.45
N ARG A 244 26.87 -0.48 -4.81
CA ARG A 244 27.74 -0.77 -3.65
C ARG A 244 26.96 -1.09 -2.39
N ALA A 245 25.67 -0.79 -2.33
CA ALA A 245 24.83 -1.05 -1.16
C ALA A 245 24.96 -2.50 -0.67
N THR A 246 24.87 -3.48 -1.56
CA THR A 246 24.87 -4.91 -1.18
C THR A 246 26.22 -5.45 -0.72
N SER A 247 27.30 -4.69 -0.92
CA SER A 247 28.65 -4.99 -0.44
C SER A 247 29.10 -4.08 0.71
N PHE A 248 28.25 -3.14 1.12
CA PHE A 248 28.61 -2.12 2.12
C PHE A 248 28.67 -2.68 3.54
N LEU A 249 27.77 -3.62 3.88
CA LEU A 249 27.70 -4.23 5.22
C LEU A 249 28.25 -5.66 5.21
N PRO A 250 28.85 -6.13 6.32
CA PRO A 250 29.23 -7.53 6.48
C PRO A 250 28.02 -8.46 6.32
N LYS A 251 28.22 -9.64 5.71
CA LYS A 251 27.14 -10.58 5.32
C LYS A 251 26.08 -10.89 6.40
N PRO A 252 26.39 -11.09 7.69
CA PRO A 252 25.34 -11.39 8.67
C PRO A 252 24.48 -10.16 9.02
N VAL A 253 25.02 -8.94 8.89
CA VAL A 253 24.37 -7.72 9.37
C VAL A 253 23.04 -7.44 8.67
N PRO A 254 22.92 -7.47 7.32
CA PRO A 254 21.63 -7.29 6.66
C PRO A 254 20.58 -8.32 7.08
N SER A 255 20.99 -9.57 7.32
CA SER A 255 20.07 -10.64 7.75
C SER A 255 19.56 -10.41 9.17
N LEU A 256 20.44 -9.96 10.09
CA LEU A 256 20.05 -9.58 11.45
C LEU A 256 19.10 -8.37 11.45
N ILE A 257 19.36 -7.37 10.60
CA ILE A 257 18.46 -6.22 10.44
C ILE A 257 17.09 -6.67 9.93
N ILE A 258 17.04 -7.60 8.96
CA ILE A 258 15.77 -8.16 8.46
C ILE A 258 15.03 -8.89 9.58
N ILE A 259 15.69 -9.78 10.34
CA ILE A 259 15.08 -10.52 11.45
C ILE A 259 14.54 -9.56 12.50
N MET A 260 15.32 -8.54 12.87
CA MET A 260 14.89 -7.50 13.81
C MET A 260 13.68 -6.73 13.29
N GLY A 261 13.69 -6.31 12.02
CA GLY A 261 12.55 -5.61 11.40
C GLY A 261 11.28 -6.46 11.37
N LEU A 262 11.39 -7.75 11.04
CA LEU A 262 10.27 -8.71 11.07
C LEU A 262 9.74 -8.93 12.49
N PHE A 263 10.62 -9.02 13.49
CA PHE A 263 10.22 -9.14 14.88
C PHE A 263 9.47 -7.90 15.36
N ILE A 264 10.00 -6.70 15.09
CA ILE A 264 9.38 -5.44 15.49
C ILE A 264 8.01 -5.25 14.80
N TRP A 265 7.92 -5.55 13.50
CA TRP A 265 6.65 -5.52 12.76
C TRP A 265 5.64 -6.53 13.32
N SER A 266 6.08 -7.59 14.00
CA SER A 266 5.17 -8.56 14.62
C SER A 266 4.39 -8.00 15.82
N PHE A 267 4.55 -6.74 16.21
CA PHE A 267 3.78 -6.16 17.31
C PHE A 267 2.25 -6.29 17.11
N PRO A 268 1.48 -6.72 18.14
CA PRO A 268 0.04 -6.91 18.03
C PRO A 268 -0.75 -5.62 17.82
N GLN A 269 -1.91 -5.73 17.17
CA GLN A 269 -2.81 -4.58 17.00
C GLN A 269 -3.67 -4.33 18.24
N HIS A 270 -4.03 -5.40 18.93
CA HIS A 270 -4.89 -5.37 20.10
C HIS A 270 -4.23 -6.09 21.26
N ASN A 271 -4.61 -5.67 22.46
CA ASN A 271 -4.28 -6.34 23.72
C ASN A 271 -2.80 -6.71 23.89
N ALA A 272 -1.91 -5.77 23.56
CA ALA A 272 -0.47 -6.00 23.59
C ALA A 272 0.04 -6.39 24.98
N GLU A 273 -0.68 -6.06 26.03
CA GLU A 273 -0.39 -6.43 27.41
C GLU A 273 -0.56 -7.92 27.74
N TRP A 274 -1.29 -8.70 26.94
CA TRP A 274 -1.57 -10.11 27.23
C TRP A 274 -0.34 -11.03 27.20
N MET A 275 0.74 -10.64 26.52
CA MET A 275 1.99 -11.40 26.46
C MET A 275 3.18 -10.55 26.91
N TYR A 276 4.17 -11.17 27.57
CA TYR A 276 5.34 -10.49 28.14
C TYR A 276 6.15 -9.69 27.09
N TRP A 277 6.47 -10.30 25.95
CA TRP A 277 7.27 -9.67 24.89
C TRP A 277 6.59 -8.41 24.32
N SER A 278 5.29 -8.47 24.05
CA SER A 278 4.54 -7.35 23.50
C SER A 278 4.24 -6.28 24.56
N ARG A 279 4.12 -6.67 25.83
CA ARG A 279 3.96 -5.75 26.96
C ARG A 279 5.21 -4.90 27.16
N ILE A 280 6.41 -5.50 27.09
CA ILE A 280 7.67 -4.74 27.18
C ILE A 280 7.79 -3.75 26.02
N MET A 281 7.52 -4.21 24.79
CA MET A 281 7.53 -3.33 23.62
C MET A 281 6.52 -2.18 23.77
N LYS A 282 5.31 -2.46 24.27
CA LYS A 282 4.30 -1.44 24.56
C LYS A 282 4.87 -0.40 25.54
N HIS A 283 5.33 -0.82 26.71
CA HIS A 283 5.85 0.07 27.74
C HIS A 283 7.03 0.92 27.28
N PHE A 284 7.94 0.36 26.48
CA PHE A 284 9.07 1.10 25.94
C PHE A 284 8.65 2.24 25.02
N LEU A 285 7.71 1.99 24.10
CA LEU A 285 7.36 2.98 23.10
C LEU A 285 6.34 4.01 23.59
N GLU A 286 5.49 3.66 24.57
CA GLU A 286 4.57 4.59 25.23
C GLU A 286 5.26 5.85 25.80
N GLN A 287 6.54 5.74 26.16
CA GLN A 287 7.33 6.85 26.71
C GLN A 287 7.81 7.85 25.65
N ILE A 288 7.76 7.49 24.36
CA ILE A 288 8.42 8.22 23.26
C ILE A 288 7.42 8.71 22.21
N ILE A 289 6.18 8.21 22.24
CA ILE A 289 5.13 8.61 21.30
C ILE A 289 4.27 9.73 21.89
N PRO A 290 3.65 10.58 21.04
CA PRO A 290 2.65 11.54 21.49
C PRO A 290 1.43 10.84 22.11
N ASN A 291 0.81 11.51 23.09
CA ASN A 291 -0.42 11.03 23.73
C ASN A 291 -1.56 10.84 22.71
N ASN A 292 -2.49 9.92 23.01
CA ASN A 292 -3.67 9.62 22.18
C ASN A 292 -3.36 9.14 20.75
N THR A 293 -2.22 8.47 20.55
CA THR A 293 -1.84 7.90 19.26
C THR A 293 -1.85 6.36 19.27
N ASP A 294 -1.89 5.75 18.08
CA ASP A 294 -1.93 4.29 17.95
C ASP A 294 -0.51 3.70 17.96
N ILE A 295 -0.09 3.19 19.12
CA ILE A 295 1.23 2.60 19.33
C ILE A 295 1.57 1.48 18.34
N SER A 296 0.58 0.68 17.93
CA SER A 296 0.82 -0.44 17.02
C SER A 296 1.29 0.07 15.65
N ARG A 297 0.82 1.24 15.23
CA ARG A 297 1.22 1.84 13.95
C ARG A 297 2.64 2.36 13.97
N TYR A 298 3.12 2.88 15.09
CA TYR A 298 4.52 3.24 15.24
C TYR A 298 5.44 2.02 15.21
N TRP A 299 5.13 0.98 15.98
CA TRP A 299 5.93 -0.26 15.96
C TRP A 299 5.99 -0.87 14.56
N VAL A 300 4.84 -0.93 13.88
CA VAL A 300 4.76 -1.38 12.50
C VAL A 300 5.62 -0.51 11.57
N SER A 301 5.59 0.81 11.71
CA SER A 301 6.35 1.73 10.85
C SER A 301 7.86 1.63 11.11
N ILE A 302 8.28 1.49 12.37
CA ILE A 302 9.69 1.19 12.73
C ILE A 302 10.10 -0.15 12.12
N GLY A 303 9.35 -1.22 12.37
CA GLY A 303 9.69 -2.57 11.95
C GLY A 303 9.78 -2.69 10.43
N THR A 304 8.85 -2.08 9.69
CA THR A 304 8.86 -2.07 8.23
C THR A 304 9.98 -1.20 7.66
N SER A 305 10.31 -0.06 8.30
CA SER A 305 11.47 0.75 7.92
C SER A 305 12.80 0.00 8.13
N VAL A 306 12.97 -0.65 9.27
CA VAL A 306 14.14 -1.49 9.57
C VAL A 306 14.23 -2.65 8.59
N LEU A 307 13.11 -3.34 8.31
CA LEU A 307 13.05 -4.41 7.31
C LEU A 307 13.48 -3.92 5.93
N MET A 308 12.97 -2.77 5.48
CA MET A 308 13.31 -2.16 4.19
C MET A 308 14.81 -1.85 4.07
N VAL A 309 15.41 -1.31 5.13
CA VAL A 309 16.86 -1.07 5.21
C VAL A 309 17.64 -2.39 5.15
N GLY A 310 17.20 -3.42 5.87
CA GLY A 310 17.81 -4.75 5.83
C GLY A 310 17.75 -5.38 4.43
N ILE A 311 16.60 -5.33 3.76
CA ILE A 311 16.43 -5.79 2.38
C ILE A 311 17.32 -4.99 1.44
N PHE A 312 17.40 -3.67 1.63
CA PHE A 312 18.28 -2.81 0.85
C PHE A 312 19.75 -3.25 0.96
N PHE A 313 20.26 -3.56 2.14
CA PHE A 313 21.65 -4.03 2.23
C PHE A 313 21.86 -5.52 1.88
N SER A 314 20.80 -6.32 1.77
CA SER A 314 20.88 -7.77 1.55
C SER A 314 20.76 -8.19 0.08
N ARG A 315 21.85 -8.70 -0.51
CA ARG A 315 21.83 -9.29 -1.87
C ARG A 315 20.87 -10.48 -1.98
N ASN A 316 20.83 -11.32 -0.94
CA ASN A 316 20.00 -12.53 -0.94
C ASN A 316 18.51 -12.18 -0.87
N ALA A 317 18.12 -11.23 0.00
CA ALA A 317 16.72 -10.80 0.10
C ALA A 317 16.25 -10.16 -1.21
N ARG A 318 17.06 -9.27 -1.81
CA ARG A 318 16.77 -8.70 -3.13
C ARG A 318 16.60 -9.80 -4.19
N LYS A 319 17.49 -10.81 -4.22
CA LYS A 319 17.40 -11.94 -5.17
C LYS A 319 16.08 -12.71 -5.01
N VAL A 320 15.69 -13.03 -3.78
CA VAL A 320 14.41 -13.70 -3.50
C VAL A 320 13.25 -12.85 -4.01
N LEU A 321 13.20 -11.56 -3.65
CA LEU A 321 12.11 -10.66 -4.07
C LEU A 321 12.08 -10.38 -5.57
N THR A 322 13.20 -10.50 -6.27
CA THR A 322 13.23 -10.41 -7.74
C THR A 322 12.74 -11.66 -8.47
N ASN A 323 12.29 -12.69 -7.76
CA ASN A 323 11.72 -13.90 -8.36
C ASN A 323 10.49 -13.53 -9.26
N PRO A 324 10.33 -14.17 -10.43
CA PRO A 324 9.17 -13.96 -11.31
C PRO A 324 7.82 -14.02 -10.62
N VAL A 325 7.64 -14.90 -9.63
CA VAL A 325 6.39 -15.03 -8.87
C VAL A 325 6.09 -13.75 -8.11
N PHE A 326 7.02 -13.24 -7.29
CA PHE A 326 6.81 -12.01 -6.54
C PHE A 326 6.65 -10.79 -7.46
N ASN A 327 7.39 -10.72 -8.55
CA ASN A 327 7.21 -9.66 -9.54
C ASN A 327 5.84 -9.72 -10.22
N PHE A 328 5.31 -10.91 -10.48
CA PHE A 328 3.94 -11.07 -10.97
C PHE A 328 2.93 -10.55 -9.96
N LEU A 329 3.03 -10.97 -8.69
CA LEU A 329 2.19 -10.45 -7.61
C LEU A 329 2.29 -8.92 -7.51
N GLY A 330 3.50 -8.39 -7.65
CA GLY A 330 3.77 -6.95 -7.66
C GLY A 330 3.09 -6.22 -8.81
N ARG A 331 3.07 -6.82 -10.01
CA ARG A 331 2.44 -6.22 -11.20
C ARG A 331 0.92 -6.06 -11.03
N VAL A 332 0.27 -7.04 -10.42
CA VAL A 332 -1.19 -7.06 -10.21
C VAL A 332 -1.61 -6.53 -8.83
N SER A 333 -0.66 -6.06 -8.01
CA SER A 333 -0.91 -5.69 -6.61
C SER A 333 -1.97 -4.59 -6.45
N PHE A 334 -2.00 -3.62 -7.37
CA PHE A 334 -2.92 -2.48 -7.31
C PHE A 334 -4.36 -2.90 -7.64
N PRO A 335 -4.64 -3.63 -8.74
CA PRO A 335 -5.96 -4.20 -8.96
C PRO A 335 -6.41 -5.19 -7.87
N VAL A 336 -5.49 -6.01 -7.34
CA VAL A 336 -5.79 -6.86 -6.17
C VAL A 336 -6.29 -6.01 -5.01
N TYR A 337 -5.60 -4.91 -4.70
CA TYR A 337 -6.03 -3.97 -3.66
C TYR A 337 -7.41 -3.36 -3.97
N LEU A 338 -7.70 -2.98 -5.21
CA LEU A 338 -9.00 -2.38 -5.55
C LEU A 338 -10.16 -3.36 -5.42
N LEU A 339 -9.94 -4.62 -5.79
CA LEU A 339 -11.02 -5.59 -6.00
C LEU A 339 -11.24 -6.56 -4.85
N HIS A 340 -10.25 -6.76 -3.96
CA HIS A 340 -10.31 -7.81 -2.94
C HIS A 340 -11.56 -7.72 -2.06
N ASN A 341 -11.94 -6.52 -1.56
CA ASN A 341 -13.08 -6.39 -0.67
C ASN A 341 -14.42 -6.62 -1.39
N SER A 342 -14.56 -6.15 -2.62
CA SER A 342 -15.74 -6.43 -3.45
C SER A 342 -15.89 -7.94 -3.74
N LEU A 343 -14.78 -8.63 -4.03
CA LEU A 343 -14.76 -10.09 -4.22
C LEU A 343 -14.95 -10.85 -2.91
N MET A 344 -14.52 -10.30 -1.76
CA MET A 344 -14.80 -10.88 -0.45
C MET A 344 -16.30 -10.84 -0.14
N ARG A 345 -16.94 -9.68 -0.35
CA ARG A 345 -18.38 -9.46 -0.10
C ARG A 345 -19.31 -10.15 -1.10
N THR A 346 -18.78 -10.63 -2.21
CA THR A 346 -19.53 -11.40 -3.22
C THR A 346 -19.07 -12.86 -3.21
N ILE A 347 -17.96 -13.17 -3.85
CA ILE A 347 -17.50 -14.53 -4.10
C ILE A 347 -17.14 -15.27 -2.80
N LEU A 348 -16.31 -14.68 -1.92
CA LEU A 348 -15.82 -15.39 -0.73
C LEU A 348 -16.94 -15.76 0.24
N VAL A 349 -17.86 -14.83 0.50
CA VAL A 349 -19.02 -15.13 1.37
C VAL A 349 -19.92 -16.20 0.78
N TRP A 350 -20.15 -16.21 -0.54
CA TRP A 350 -20.91 -17.27 -1.17
C TRP A 350 -20.21 -18.63 -1.07
N MET A 351 -18.90 -18.69 -1.35
CA MET A 351 -18.12 -19.92 -1.18
C MET A 351 -18.13 -20.44 0.27
N ALA A 352 -18.09 -19.53 1.25
CA ALA A 352 -18.03 -19.88 2.67
C ALA A 352 -19.39 -20.26 3.28
N TYR A 353 -20.49 -19.62 2.82
CA TYR A 353 -21.79 -19.71 3.49
C TYR A 353 -22.92 -20.30 2.62
N TRP A 354 -22.68 -20.63 1.33
CA TRP A 354 -23.72 -21.14 0.41
C TRP A 354 -24.59 -22.24 1.03
N HIS A 355 -23.96 -23.29 1.59
CA HIS A 355 -24.70 -24.40 2.17
C HIS A 355 -25.59 -23.93 3.33
N LYS A 356 -25.06 -23.16 4.28
CA LYS A 356 -25.84 -22.66 5.42
C LYS A 356 -26.95 -21.70 4.98
N ALA A 357 -26.69 -20.88 3.97
CA ALA A 357 -27.68 -19.98 3.40
C ALA A 357 -28.85 -20.73 2.74
N SER A 358 -28.60 -21.89 2.13
CA SER A 358 -29.65 -22.73 1.52
C SER A 358 -30.54 -23.44 2.54
N THR A 359 -30.03 -23.69 3.75
CA THR A 359 -30.75 -24.43 4.80
C THR A 359 -31.38 -23.51 5.85
N THR A 360 -30.86 -22.29 6.04
CA THR A 360 -31.31 -21.37 7.09
C THR A 360 -32.27 -20.32 6.53
N PRO A 361 -33.50 -20.19 7.08
CA PRO A 361 -34.46 -19.18 6.64
C PRO A 361 -33.89 -17.76 6.76
N ILE A 362 -34.40 -16.86 5.91
CA ILE A 362 -33.87 -15.49 5.81
C ILE A 362 -34.15 -14.68 7.07
N ARG A 363 -35.35 -14.84 7.64
CA ARG A 363 -35.81 -14.14 8.82
C ARG A 363 -36.24 -15.13 9.91
N ASP A 364 -36.12 -14.71 11.16
CA ASP A 364 -36.68 -15.44 12.29
C ASP A 364 -38.19 -15.20 12.42
N ALA A 365 -38.81 -15.82 13.43
CA ALA A 365 -40.24 -15.67 13.71
C ALA A 365 -40.66 -14.23 14.10
N LYS A 366 -39.70 -13.36 14.43
CA LYS A 366 -39.91 -11.95 14.78
C LYS A 366 -39.69 -11.01 13.59
N GLY A 367 -39.24 -11.54 12.45
CA GLY A 367 -38.93 -10.78 11.25
C GLY A 367 -37.50 -10.28 11.16
N ASP A 368 -36.63 -10.61 12.11
CA ASP A 368 -35.23 -10.19 12.14
C ASP A 368 -34.35 -11.06 11.23
N LEU A 369 -33.33 -10.47 10.61
CA LEU A 369 -32.40 -11.19 9.73
C LEU A 369 -31.53 -12.17 10.53
N ILE A 370 -31.61 -13.46 10.17
CA ILE A 370 -30.79 -14.49 10.82
C ILE A 370 -29.36 -14.43 10.28
N GLN A 371 -28.40 -14.31 11.20
CA GLN A 371 -26.97 -14.36 10.88
C GLN A 371 -26.50 -15.80 10.70
N LEU A 372 -25.84 -16.07 9.58
CA LEU A 372 -25.30 -17.38 9.25
C LEU A 372 -24.05 -17.66 10.10
N SER A 373 -24.06 -18.78 10.82
CA SER A 373 -22.93 -19.20 11.64
C SER A 373 -21.69 -19.46 10.76
N GLN A 374 -20.51 -19.06 11.23
CA GLN A 374 -19.26 -19.19 10.49
C GLN A 374 -18.96 -20.66 10.12
N PRO A 375 -18.40 -20.95 8.93
CA PRO A 375 -17.93 -22.28 8.60
C PRO A 375 -16.71 -22.69 9.45
N GLY A 376 -16.50 -24.00 9.61
CA GLY A 376 -15.35 -24.53 10.35
C GLY A 376 -14.02 -24.16 9.68
N GLY A 377 -12.96 -24.02 10.49
CA GLY A 377 -11.64 -23.58 10.00
C GLY A 377 -11.06 -24.42 8.85
N LEU A 378 -11.34 -25.73 8.83
CA LEU A 378 -10.90 -26.64 7.76
C LEU A 378 -11.49 -26.29 6.39
N ALA A 379 -12.69 -25.69 6.33
CA ALA A 379 -13.28 -25.27 5.07
C ALA A 379 -12.43 -24.19 4.38
N PHE A 380 -11.80 -23.31 5.15
CA PHE A 380 -10.94 -22.26 4.60
C PHE A 380 -9.65 -22.78 3.96
N VAL A 381 -9.20 -23.99 4.31
CA VAL A 381 -8.05 -24.63 3.64
C VAL A 381 -8.35 -24.88 2.16
N PHE A 382 -9.61 -25.18 1.81
CA PHE A 382 -10.04 -25.41 0.43
C PHE A 382 -10.60 -24.14 -0.23
N ILE A 383 -11.30 -23.30 0.53
CA ILE A 383 -11.91 -22.06 -0.01
C ILE A 383 -10.84 -21.03 -0.39
N LEU A 384 -9.81 -20.82 0.45
CA LEU A 384 -8.84 -19.74 0.24
C LEU A 384 -8.01 -19.92 -1.05
N PRO A 385 -7.46 -21.10 -1.39
CA PRO A 385 -6.74 -21.29 -2.65
C PRO A 385 -7.59 -20.94 -3.88
N VAL A 386 -8.85 -21.36 -3.87
CA VAL A 386 -9.78 -21.05 -4.97
C VAL A 386 -10.10 -19.56 -5.01
N PHE A 387 -10.36 -18.93 -3.86
CA PHE A 387 -10.61 -17.49 -3.78
C PHE A 387 -9.41 -16.67 -4.29
N TYR A 388 -8.18 -16.99 -3.85
CA TYR A 388 -6.99 -16.31 -4.35
C TYR A 388 -6.79 -16.51 -5.85
N THR A 389 -7.06 -17.71 -6.37
CA THR A 389 -6.98 -17.97 -7.81
C THR A 389 -7.93 -17.06 -8.59
N VAL A 390 -9.19 -16.95 -8.14
CA VAL A 390 -10.18 -16.04 -8.75
C VAL A 390 -9.75 -14.58 -8.61
N LEU A 391 -9.35 -14.14 -7.42
CA LEU A 391 -8.89 -12.78 -7.15
C LEU A 391 -7.73 -12.37 -8.07
N TYR A 392 -6.71 -13.22 -8.18
CA TYR A 392 -5.56 -12.95 -9.04
C TYR A 392 -5.90 -13.06 -10.53
N ALA A 393 -6.82 -13.92 -10.94
CA ALA A 393 -7.29 -13.99 -12.34
C ALA A 393 -8.06 -12.72 -12.74
N VAL A 394 -8.95 -12.23 -11.88
CA VAL A 394 -9.69 -10.97 -12.11
C VAL A 394 -8.74 -9.77 -12.08
N ALA A 395 -7.81 -9.72 -11.12
CA ALA A 395 -6.81 -8.66 -11.04
C ALA A 395 -5.86 -8.66 -12.25
N TYR A 396 -5.47 -9.84 -12.75
CA TYR A 396 -4.69 -9.95 -13.98
C TYR A 396 -5.47 -9.46 -15.19
N SER A 397 -6.75 -9.83 -15.32
CA SER A 397 -7.63 -9.32 -16.37
C SER A 397 -7.74 -7.79 -16.31
N TRP A 398 -7.85 -7.21 -15.11
CA TRP A 398 -7.82 -5.76 -14.93
C TRP A 398 -6.54 -5.12 -15.48
N THR A 399 -5.36 -5.72 -15.23
CA THR A 399 -4.10 -5.20 -15.79
C THR A 399 -4.03 -5.23 -17.31
N ILE A 400 -4.79 -6.12 -17.96
CA ILE A 400 -4.83 -6.24 -19.43
C ILE A 400 -5.85 -5.25 -20.02
N TYR A 401 -7.03 -5.13 -19.40
CA TYR A 401 -8.16 -4.43 -20.03
C TYR A 401 -8.40 -3.02 -19.47
N VAL A 402 -8.21 -2.79 -18.18
CA VAL A 402 -8.56 -1.52 -17.52
C VAL A 402 -7.35 -0.60 -17.40
N ASP A 403 -6.22 -1.11 -16.89
CA ASP A 403 -5.03 -0.29 -16.67
C ASP A 403 -4.52 0.42 -17.95
N PRO A 404 -4.46 -0.24 -19.13
CA PRO A 404 -4.04 0.43 -20.36
C PRO A 404 -5.00 1.52 -20.81
N VAL A 405 -6.30 1.37 -20.57
CA VAL A 405 -7.31 2.39 -20.90
C VAL A 405 -7.12 3.60 -19.99
N CYS A 406 -6.97 3.40 -18.68
CA CYS A 406 -6.67 4.48 -17.74
C CYS A 406 -5.35 5.18 -18.08
N ALA A 407 -4.30 4.43 -18.44
CA ALA A 407 -3.02 5.00 -18.84
C ALA A 407 -3.15 5.86 -20.10
N LYS A 408 -3.85 5.37 -21.12
CA LYS A 408 -4.14 6.13 -22.36
C LYS A 408 -4.93 7.40 -22.07
N ALA A 409 -5.92 7.34 -21.18
CA ALA A 409 -6.71 8.51 -20.78
C ALA A 409 -5.84 9.59 -20.10
N VAL A 410 -4.98 9.21 -19.15
CA VAL A 410 -4.04 10.15 -18.50
C VAL A 410 -3.04 10.72 -19.51
N ASP A 411 -2.51 9.90 -20.41
CA ASP A 411 -1.55 10.36 -21.41
C ASP A 411 -2.22 11.27 -22.45
N TRP A 412 -3.50 11.04 -22.78
CA TRP A 412 -4.32 11.95 -23.58
C TRP A 412 -4.54 13.30 -22.88
N MET A 413 -4.93 13.29 -21.59
CA MET A 413 -5.07 14.52 -20.79
C MET A 413 -3.75 15.31 -20.76
N LYS A 414 -2.63 14.60 -20.57
CA LYS A 414 -1.30 15.21 -20.59
C LYS A 414 -1.03 15.91 -21.93
N ARG A 415 -1.28 15.25 -23.08
CA ARG A 415 -1.05 15.86 -24.40
C ARG A 415 -1.93 17.08 -24.66
N MET A 416 -3.16 17.08 -24.17
CA MET A 416 -4.10 18.19 -24.37
C MET A 416 -3.82 19.39 -23.45
N MET A 417 -3.39 19.13 -22.21
CA MET A 417 -3.31 20.16 -21.16
C MET A 417 -1.91 20.74 -20.97
N PHE A 418 -0.85 20.03 -21.38
CA PHE A 418 0.52 20.49 -21.17
C PHE A 418 0.97 21.33 -22.35
N LYS A 419 1.64 22.45 -22.07
CA LYS A 419 2.32 23.23 -23.11
C LYS A 419 3.35 22.34 -23.83
N GLU A 420 3.42 22.46 -25.15
CA GLU A 420 4.50 21.86 -25.93
C GLU A 420 5.84 22.42 -25.40
N GLU A 421 6.84 21.55 -25.26
CA GLU A 421 8.18 22.00 -24.89
C GLU A 421 8.68 22.90 -26.02
N GLU A 422 8.87 24.20 -25.75
CA GLU A 422 9.72 25.05 -26.58
C GLU A 422 11.04 24.29 -26.73
N GLN A 423 11.34 23.87 -27.96
CA GLN A 423 12.65 23.33 -28.28
C GLN A 423 13.65 24.38 -27.82
N GLN A 424 14.44 24.06 -26.79
CA GLN A 424 15.59 24.91 -26.45
C GLN A 424 16.38 25.12 -27.75
N PRO A 425 16.61 26.36 -28.20
CA PRO A 425 17.50 26.59 -29.32
C PRO A 425 18.82 25.88 -28.99
N PRO A 426 19.44 25.17 -29.95
CA PRO A 426 20.66 24.44 -29.69
C PRO A 426 21.65 25.43 -29.06
N SER A 427 22.11 25.10 -27.85
CA SER A 427 23.10 25.88 -27.13
C SER A 427 24.20 26.27 -28.11
N GLU A 428 24.39 27.57 -28.33
CA GLU A 428 25.55 28.06 -29.07
C GLU A 428 26.78 27.37 -28.51
N LYS A 429 27.48 26.65 -29.38
CA LYS A 429 28.79 26.07 -29.04
C LYS A 429 29.63 27.24 -28.49
N PRO A 430 30.28 27.09 -27.33
CA PRO A 430 31.18 28.12 -26.86
C PRO A 430 32.23 28.39 -27.95
N ALA A 431 32.30 29.64 -28.38
CA ALA A 431 33.33 30.10 -29.31
C ALA A 431 34.70 29.70 -28.75
N PRO A 432 35.62 29.17 -29.58
CA PRO A 432 36.95 28.85 -29.11
C PRO A 432 37.61 30.13 -28.60
N LEU A 433 38.04 30.11 -27.34
CA LEU A 433 38.98 31.08 -26.78
C LEU A 433 40.26 31.02 -27.60
N THR A 434 40.37 31.84 -28.65
CA THR A 434 41.66 32.20 -29.22
C THR A 434 42.42 33.00 -28.18
N ALA A 435 43.51 32.41 -27.72
CA ALA A 435 44.45 32.98 -26.78
C ALA A 435 44.92 34.36 -27.26
N VAL A 436 44.76 35.36 -26.40
CA VAL A 436 45.59 36.56 -26.44
C VAL A 436 46.93 36.16 -25.84
N VAL A 437 47.96 36.08 -26.68
CA VAL A 437 49.36 36.10 -26.25
C VAL A 437 50.09 37.07 -27.15
N ALA A 438 50.60 38.14 -26.53
CA ALA A 438 51.62 39.09 -26.95
C ALA A 438 51.46 39.81 -28.30
#